data_AF-A0A3M1P4N0-F1
#
_entry.id   AF-A0A3M1P4N0-F1
#
_cell.length_a   1.000
_cell.length_b   1.000
_cell.length_c   1.000
_cell.angle_alpha   90.00
_cell.angle_beta   90.00
_cell.angle_gamma   90.00
#
_symmetry.space_group_name_H-M   'P 1'
#
loop_
_entity.id
_entity.type
_entity.pdbx_description
1 polymer ?
#
loop_
_entity_poly.entity_id
_entity_poly.type
_entity_poly.pdbx_seq_one_letter_code
_entity_poly.pdbx_strand_id
1 'polypeptide(L)'
;MPNIPEHIIDRIRDSVDIVELIGRYVSLKKSGQNYFGLCPFHQEKTPSFSVNPARQIFHCFGCGEGGNAITFLMKYEKIGFVDAVKRLADEVGIEIPVSQQVKRQQSENETLYHANNIACTYFQQQLQKAPDSVLNYLQERNITAETVKEFRLGYAPPGWDGLIQYIRRFGYSLKPYQKLGLIIENEKKTSFYDRFRNRLMFPIMNQSGKIAGFGGRALGDEPNTPKYINSPESPIYRKSHILFGLNLTYPAIRAEDRIILVEGYMDAIQLYQNGIRNVVATSGTALTESHAQLIRRYTNNVILCYDADNAGIQAAVRGGEILFQNLLEVKVVLLPSGSDPDSYVKENGKEAFLTLLKEGQDYLTFRIQQLAKQYNLQSAAERSRAVEEMVTLLTPVKDDIRLDFYLEKTAEQMHVPSTLLLNEIRKRRRSEKERVNKKLASKTASEGGTPGPSLTFTGAVGAEKDLILLLINFFEEIQEYVYSHVEADDFQNPEFRHLFLLIQEKGKSNPSSLLHIVLEDVENDALRSLLIREVDVVNRDFKKPDVHLKGCIKRLKMARLQSQIDVTRRKLEGIAPDDPQYLTLLQSLQETIQELKKWQDVQV
;
A
#
# COMPACT_ATOMS: atom_id res chain seq x y z
N MET A 1 -3.34 -9.02 -5.11
CA MET A 1 -2.19 -9.96 -5.09
C MET A 1 -2.73 -11.34 -5.44
N PRO A 2 -1.97 -12.23 -6.09
CA PRO A 2 -2.46 -13.59 -6.30
C PRO A 2 -2.69 -14.23 -4.92
N ASN A 3 -3.93 -14.63 -4.66
CA ASN A 3 -4.28 -15.30 -3.42
C ASN A 3 -3.69 -16.71 -3.49
N ILE A 4 -2.62 -16.99 -2.73
CA ILE A 4 -2.10 -18.35 -2.60
C ILE A 4 -3.02 -19.03 -1.59
N PRO A 5 -3.68 -20.15 -1.93
CA PRO A 5 -4.57 -20.83 -0.99
C PRO A 5 -3.82 -21.18 0.30
N GLU A 6 -4.46 -20.96 1.45
CA GLU A 6 -3.82 -21.13 2.76
C GLU A 6 -3.30 -22.56 2.98
N HIS A 7 -4.07 -23.57 2.56
CA HIS A 7 -3.62 -24.96 2.60
C HIS A 7 -2.34 -25.24 1.79
N ILE A 8 -2.02 -24.45 0.76
CA ILE A 8 -0.74 -24.57 0.03
C ILE A 8 0.39 -23.91 0.81
N ILE A 9 0.13 -22.78 1.46
CA ILE A 9 1.09 -22.10 2.34
C ILE A 9 1.47 -23.03 3.51
N ASP A 10 0.48 -23.69 4.11
CA ASP A 10 0.70 -24.65 5.19
C ASP A 10 1.47 -25.86 4.71
N ARG A 11 1.08 -26.45 3.57
CA ARG A 11 1.87 -27.53 2.96
C ARG A 11 3.33 -27.15 2.69
N ILE A 12 3.59 -25.93 2.22
CA ILE A 12 4.96 -25.44 2.01
C ILE A 12 5.67 -25.32 3.35
N ARG A 13 5.03 -24.73 4.37
CA ARG A 13 5.59 -24.56 5.70
C ARG A 13 5.94 -25.91 6.34
N ASP A 14 5.07 -26.90 6.20
CA ASP A 14 5.24 -28.24 6.77
C ASP A 14 6.30 -29.07 6.03
N SER A 15 6.55 -28.76 4.76
CA SER A 15 7.54 -29.47 3.94
C SER A 15 8.96 -28.90 4.05
N VAL A 16 9.12 -27.73 4.67
CA VAL A 16 10.43 -27.06 4.82
C VAL A 16 11.00 -27.38 6.19
N ASP A 17 12.22 -27.94 6.22
CA ASP A 17 12.99 -28.03 7.47
C ASP A 17 13.70 -26.70 7.74
N ILE A 18 13.25 -25.98 8.77
CA ILE A 18 13.82 -24.70 9.15
C ILE A 18 15.32 -24.78 9.53
N VAL A 19 15.79 -25.90 10.08
CA VAL A 19 17.20 -26.07 10.45
C VAL A 19 18.05 -26.19 9.19
N GLU A 20 17.58 -26.94 8.20
CA GLU A 20 18.27 -27.08 6.92
C GLU A 20 18.28 -25.75 6.16
N LEU A 21 17.12 -25.09 6.06
CA LEU A 21 16.99 -23.80 5.40
C LEU A 21 17.95 -22.77 6.00
N ILE A 22 17.93 -22.59 7.31
CA ILE A 22 18.78 -21.59 7.97
C ILE A 22 20.24 -22.01 7.96
N GLY A 23 20.53 -23.31 8.07
CA GLY A 23 21.88 -23.87 8.05
C GLY A 23 22.69 -23.54 6.79
N ARG A 24 22.01 -23.19 5.69
CA ARG A 24 22.64 -22.72 4.44
C ARG A 24 23.19 -21.29 4.53
N TYR A 25 22.65 -20.49 5.45
CA TYR A 25 23.01 -19.08 5.62
C TYR A 25 23.83 -18.83 6.88
N VAL A 26 23.56 -19.62 7.93
CA VAL A 26 24.15 -19.45 9.26
C VAL A 26 24.77 -20.77 9.69
N SER A 27 26.02 -20.73 10.17
CA SER A 27 26.63 -21.91 10.78
C SER A 27 25.94 -22.23 12.11
N LEU A 28 25.20 -23.32 12.14
CA LEU A 28 24.42 -23.78 13.29
C LEU A 28 25.12 -24.95 13.99
N LYS A 29 25.24 -24.89 15.32
CA LYS A 29 25.71 -25.99 16.17
C LYS A 29 24.60 -26.50 17.07
N LYS A 30 24.40 -27.81 17.11
CA LYS A 30 23.41 -28.44 17.97
C LYS A 30 23.80 -28.29 19.45
N SER A 31 22.87 -27.81 20.27
CA SER A 31 23.02 -27.74 21.72
C SER A 31 21.68 -28.09 22.39
N GLY A 32 21.63 -29.27 23.01
CA GLY A 32 20.38 -29.83 23.53
C GLY A 32 19.37 -30.11 22.41
N GLN A 33 18.15 -29.59 22.58
CA GLN A 33 17.06 -29.76 21.62
C GLN A 33 17.08 -28.72 20.49
N ASN A 34 17.88 -27.65 20.61
CA ASN A 34 17.94 -26.54 19.66
C ASN A 34 19.29 -26.51 18.92
N TYR A 35 19.36 -25.67 17.90
CA TYR A 35 20.59 -25.31 17.21
C TYR A 35 20.91 -23.84 17.46
N PHE A 36 22.18 -23.51 17.62
CA PHE A 36 22.64 -22.15 17.91
C PHE A 36 23.68 -21.67 16.89
N GLY A 37 23.60 -20.39 16.52
CA GLY A 37 24.54 -19.71 15.64
C GLY A 37 24.66 -18.22 15.95
N LEU A 38 25.51 -17.51 15.21
CA LEU A 38 25.52 -16.05 15.22
C LEU A 38 24.31 -15.55 14.45
N CYS A 39 23.63 -14.54 14.99
CA CYS A 39 22.45 -13.96 14.37
C CYS A 39 22.82 -13.27 13.04
N PRO A 40 22.09 -13.56 11.95
CA PRO A 40 22.31 -12.88 10.68
C PRO A 40 21.69 -11.49 10.62
N PHE A 41 20.88 -11.11 11.62
CA PHE A 41 20.10 -9.87 11.63
C PHE A 41 20.73 -8.75 12.46
N HIS A 42 21.74 -9.05 13.26
CA HIS A 42 22.50 -8.05 14.03
C HIS A 42 23.91 -8.56 14.30
N GLN A 43 24.83 -7.65 14.59
CA GLN A 43 26.24 -8.00 14.75
C GLN A 43 26.54 -8.39 16.20
N GLU A 44 26.97 -9.63 16.41
CA GLU A 44 27.33 -10.16 17.73
C GLU A 44 28.58 -11.07 17.66
N LYS A 45 29.21 -11.30 18.81
CA LYS A 45 30.36 -12.21 18.94
C LYS A 45 30.01 -13.54 19.61
N THR A 46 28.91 -13.57 20.36
CA THR A 46 28.42 -14.75 21.08
C THR A 46 27.16 -15.26 20.40
N PRO A 47 27.05 -16.57 20.09
CA PRO A 47 25.85 -17.12 19.47
C PRO A 47 24.58 -16.87 20.31
N SER A 48 23.65 -16.05 19.82
CA SER A 48 22.33 -15.86 20.46
C SER A 48 21.16 -16.30 19.58
N PHE A 49 21.44 -16.75 18.35
CA PHE A 49 20.44 -17.18 17.39
C PHE A 49 20.09 -18.64 17.58
N SER A 50 18.89 -18.92 18.09
CA SER A 50 18.39 -20.27 18.37
C SER A 50 17.39 -20.72 17.30
N VAL A 51 17.52 -21.96 16.82
CA VAL A 51 16.58 -22.62 15.91
C VAL A 51 16.04 -23.87 16.60
N ASN A 52 14.72 -23.97 16.71
CA ASN A 52 14.05 -25.11 17.32
C ASN A 52 13.43 -25.99 16.21
N PRO A 53 13.95 -27.22 15.99
CA PRO A 53 13.45 -28.12 14.95
C PRO A 53 12.04 -28.65 15.24
N ALA A 54 11.69 -28.90 16.50
CA ALA A 54 10.38 -29.46 16.85
C ALA A 54 9.24 -28.47 16.65
N ARG A 55 9.52 -27.18 16.87
CA ARG A 55 8.55 -26.09 16.74
C ARG A 55 8.63 -25.37 15.38
N GLN A 56 9.59 -25.74 14.52
CA GLN A 56 9.84 -25.10 13.23
C GLN A 56 9.93 -23.56 13.29
N ILE A 57 10.64 -23.05 14.31
CA ILE A 57 10.83 -21.60 14.54
C ILE A 57 12.29 -21.26 14.86
N PHE A 58 12.67 -20.02 14.59
CA PHE A 58 13.89 -19.40 15.09
C PHE A 58 13.58 -18.25 16.04
N HIS A 59 14.51 -17.95 16.93
CA HIS A 59 14.49 -16.79 17.80
C HIS A 59 15.91 -16.37 18.17
N CYS A 60 16.20 -15.09 18.05
CA CYS A 60 17.44 -14.47 18.48
C CYS A 60 17.27 -13.86 19.88
N PHE A 61 18.02 -14.36 20.86
CA PHE A 61 17.98 -13.83 22.22
C PHE A 61 18.70 -12.49 22.38
N GLY A 62 19.54 -12.09 21.41
CA GLY A 62 20.20 -10.78 21.42
C GLY A 62 19.30 -9.64 20.93
N CYS A 63 18.67 -9.79 19.76
CA CYS A 63 17.88 -8.73 19.13
C CYS A 63 16.35 -8.96 19.14
N GLY A 64 15.87 -10.10 19.65
CA GLY A 64 14.44 -10.43 19.73
C GLY A 64 13.81 -10.88 18.41
N GLU A 65 14.59 -10.95 17.33
CA GLU A 65 14.10 -11.39 16.02
C GLU A 65 13.69 -12.86 16.04
N GLY A 66 12.48 -13.16 15.56
CA GLY A 66 11.95 -14.52 15.57
C GLY A 66 10.87 -14.75 14.52
N GLY A 67 10.63 -16.02 14.19
CA GLY A 67 9.62 -16.41 13.22
C GLY A 67 9.82 -17.82 12.68
N ASN A 68 9.18 -18.12 11.56
CA ASN A 68 9.29 -19.40 10.86
C ASN A 68 10.19 -19.27 9.61
N ALA A 69 10.27 -20.35 8.82
CA ALA A 69 11.03 -20.40 7.57
C ALA A 69 10.70 -19.26 6.59
N ILE A 70 9.41 -18.94 6.42
CA ILE A 70 8.97 -17.83 5.55
C ILE A 70 9.47 -16.50 6.11
N THR A 71 9.28 -16.25 7.41
CA THR A 71 9.73 -15.02 8.08
C THR A 71 11.25 -14.86 7.98
N PHE A 72 12.00 -15.96 8.12
CA PHE A 72 13.45 -15.97 8.00
C PHE A 72 13.87 -15.50 6.61
N LEU A 73 13.34 -16.10 5.54
CA LEU A 73 13.66 -15.69 4.17
C LEU A 73 13.25 -14.25 3.86
N MET A 74 12.06 -13.84 4.31
CA MET A 74 11.60 -12.45 4.16
C MET A 74 12.60 -11.47 4.76
N LYS A 75 13.10 -11.74 5.98
CA LYS A 75 14.04 -10.86 6.68
C LYS A 75 15.45 -10.96 6.12
N TYR A 76 15.94 -12.16 5.86
CA TYR A 76 17.31 -12.43 5.41
C TYR A 76 17.51 -11.94 3.96
N GLU A 77 16.59 -12.28 3.06
CA GLU A 77 16.68 -11.92 1.64
C GLU A 77 15.98 -10.62 1.30
N LYS A 78 15.26 -10.02 2.25
CA LYS A 78 14.54 -8.75 2.10
C LYS A 78 13.50 -8.81 0.97
N ILE A 79 12.78 -9.93 0.90
CA ILE A 79 11.72 -10.21 -0.08
C ILE A 79 10.34 -10.19 0.57
N GLY A 80 9.30 -9.94 -0.22
CA GLY A 80 7.91 -9.96 0.25
C GLY A 80 7.39 -11.37 0.53
N PHE A 81 6.29 -11.47 1.27
CA PHE A 81 5.68 -12.75 1.66
C PHE A 81 5.41 -13.68 0.48
N VAL A 82 4.80 -13.18 -0.60
CA VAL A 82 4.49 -13.99 -1.80
C VAL A 82 5.74 -14.55 -2.47
N ASP A 83 6.82 -13.75 -2.53
CA ASP A 83 8.08 -14.18 -3.14
C ASP A 83 8.81 -15.19 -2.25
N ALA A 84 8.76 -15.02 -0.92
CA ALA A 84 9.28 -15.99 0.04
C ALA A 84 8.52 -17.33 -0.03
N VAL A 85 7.19 -17.28 -0.12
CA VAL A 85 6.35 -18.49 -0.29
C VAL A 85 6.67 -19.20 -1.60
N LYS A 86 6.80 -18.47 -2.71
CA LYS A 86 7.20 -19.06 -4.01
C LYS A 86 8.57 -19.70 -3.97
N ARG A 87 9.55 -19.02 -3.36
CA ARG A 87 10.92 -19.53 -3.26
C ARG A 87 10.98 -20.84 -2.48
N LEU A 88 10.26 -20.91 -1.35
CA LEU A 88 10.15 -22.15 -0.58
C LEU A 88 9.36 -23.22 -1.35
N ALA A 89 8.29 -22.84 -2.06
CA ALA A 89 7.50 -23.76 -2.88
C ALA A 89 8.35 -24.44 -3.97
N ASP A 90 9.17 -23.67 -4.68
CA ASP A 90 10.09 -24.16 -5.69
C ASP A 90 11.13 -25.13 -5.09
N GLU A 91 11.60 -24.83 -3.88
CA GLU A 91 12.59 -25.65 -3.17
C GLU A 91 12.06 -27.03 -2.76
N VAL A 92 10.83 -27.08 -2.24
CA VAL A 92 10.19 -28.33 -1.81
C VAL A 92 9.35 -28.99 -2.92
N GLY A 93 9.38 -28.43 -4.13
CA GLY A 93 8.67 -28.96 -5.30
C GLY A 93 7.14 -28.89 -5.19
N ILE A 94 6.59 -27.95 -4.41
CA ILE A 94 5.14 -27.74 -4.30
C ILE A 94 4.71 -26.71 -5.36
N GLU A 95 3.90 -27.14 -6.33
CA GLU A 95 3.30 -26.20 -7.28
C GLU A 95 2.24 -25.33 -6.61
N ILE A 96 2.41 -24.01 -6.69
CA ILE A 96 1.36 -23.07 -6.32
C ILE A 96 0.34 -23.02 -7.47
N PRO A 97 -0.94 -23.34 -7.24
CA PRO A 97 -1.96 -23.31 -8.28
C PRO A 97 -2.21 -21.88 -8.75
N VAL A 98 -1.52 -21.49 -9.82
CA VAL A 98 -1.77 -20.27 -10.54
C VAL A 98 -2.95 -20.52 -11.48
N SER A 99 -4.04 -19.75 -11.34
CA SER A 99 -5.19 -19.89 -12.24
C SER A 99 -4.74 -19.80 -13.70
N GLN A 100 -5.39 -20.53 -14.62
CA GLN A 100 -5.04 -20.49 -16.05
C GLN A 100 -5.04 -19.05 -16.59
N GLN A 101 -5.90 -18.19 -16.07
CA GLN A 101 -5.95 -16.77 -16.38
C GLN A 101 -4.66 -16.05 -15.96
N VAL A 102 -4.14 -16.30 -14.76
CA VAL A 102 -2.88 -15.69 -14.30
C VAL A 102 -1.67 -16.28 -15.05
N LYS A 103 -1.65 -17.59 -15.36
CA LYS A 103 -0.61 -18.20 -16.21
C LYS A 103 -0.61 -17.58 -17.62
N ARG A 104 -1.79 -17.41 -18.22
CA ARG A 104 -1.93 -16.74 -19.53
C ARG A 104 -1.47 -15.29 -19.47
N GLN A 105 -1.83 -14.55 -18.42
CA GLN A 105 -1.40 -13.16 -18.24
C GLN A 105 0.11 -13.05 -18.01
N GLN A 106 0.72 -13.98 -17.28
CA GLN A 106 2.18 -14.03 -17.11
C GLN A 106 2.88 -14.30 -18.44
N SER A 107 2.43 -15.32 -19.19
CA SER A 107 2.97 -15.62 -20.53
C SER A 107 2.83 -14.45 -21.49
N GLU A 108 1.69 -13.76 -21.45
CA GLU A 108 1.49 -12.53 -22.23
C GLU A 108 2.46 -11.42 -21.79
N ASN A 109 2.61 -11.17 -20.49
CA ASN A 109 3.54 -10.16 -19.98
C ASN A 109 4.99 -10.47 -20.37
N GLU A 110 5.43 -11.74 -20.32
CA GLU A 110 6.76 -12.14 -20.79
C GLU A 110 6.95 -11.84 -22.29
N THR A 111 5.92 -12.05 -23.10
CA THR A 111 5.94 -11.71 -24.53
C THR A 111 6.10 -10.19 -24.73
N LEU A 112 5.42 -9.38 -23.91
CA LEU A 112 5.53 -7.93 -23.94
C LEU A 112 6.92 -7.44 -23.48
N TYR A 113 7.47 -8.00 -22.40
CA TYR A 113 8.83 -7.68 -21.96
C TYR A 113 9.88 -8.05 -23.01
N HIS A 114 9.71 -9.21 -23.68
CA HIS A 114 10.59 -9.62 -24.76
C HIS A 114 10.54 -8.65 -25.94
N ALA A 115 9.35 -8.23 -26.37
CA ALA A 115 9.18 -7.24 -27.44
C ALA A 115 9.84 -5.89 -27.11
N ASN A 116 9.67 -5.39 -25.88
CA ASN A 116 10.39 -4.18 -25.43
C ASN A 116 11.91 -4.37 -25.47
N ASN A 117 12.44 -5.54 -25.09
CA ASN A 117 13.88 -5.79 -25.14
C ASN A 117 14.43 -5.81 -26.57
N ILE A 118 13.68 -6.35 -27.53
CA ILE A 118 14.01 -6.28 -28.97
C ILE A 118 14.03 -4.82 -29.44
N ALA A 119 13.00 -4.03 -29.10
CA ALA A 119 12.94 -2.62 -29.45
C ALA A 119 14.11 -1.82 -28.83
N CYS A 120 14.46 -2.09 -27.57
CA CYS A 120 15.63 -1.50 -26.93
C CYS A 120 16.92 -1.83 -27.68
N THR A 121 17.09 -3.09 -28.09
CA THR A 121 18.25 -3.52 -28.87
C THR A 121 18.33 -2.77 -30.20
N TYR A 122 17.21 -2.61 -30.91
CA TYR A 122 17.12 -1.78 -32.09
C TYR A 122 17.57 -0.34 -31.81
N PHE A 123 17.01 0.33 -30.80
CA PHE A 123 17.37 1.71 -30.49
C PHE A 123 18.84 1.87 -30.08
N GLN A 124 19.42 0.92 -29.36
CA GLN A 124 20.85 0.93 -29.02
C GLN A 124 21.72 0.77 -30.28
N GLN A 125 21.34 -0.10 -31.21
CA GLN A 125 22.03 -0.26 -32.50
C GLN A 125 21.93 1.00 -33.36
N GLN A 126 20.79 1.70 -33.33
CA GLN A 126 20.63 2.97 -34.02
C GLN A 126 21.46 4.08 -33.38
N LEU A 127 21.63 4.09 -32.05
CA LEU A 127 22.48 5.06 -31.37
C LEU A 127 23.95 4.92 -31.76
N GLN A 128 24.45 3.70 -31.93
CA GLN A 128 25.81 3.43 -32.42
C GLN A 128 26.06 3.95 -33.84
N LYS A 129 25.00 4.13 -34.62
CA LYS A 129 25.03 4.61 -36.01
C LYS A 129 24.43 6.01 -36.13
N ALA A 130 24.25 6.71 -35.00
CA ALA A 130 23.56 7.98 -34.99
C ALA A 130 24.39 9.05 -35.70
N PRO A 131 23.73 10.04 -36.33
CA PRO A 131 24.44 11.16 -36.95
C PRO A 131 25.17 12.01 -35.89
N ASP A 132 26.18 12.77 -36.32
CA ASP A 132 26.99 13.61 -35.44
C ASP A 132 26.14 14.57 -34.59
N SER A 133 25.00 15.05 -35.10
CA SER A 133 24.08 15.90 -34.32
C SER A 133 23.58 15.24 -33.03
N VAL A 134 23.33 13.93 -33.04
CA VAL A 134 22.88 13.16 -31.87
C VAL A 134 24.05 12.91 -30.92
N LEU A 135 25.24 12.61 -31.47
CA LEU A 135 26.46 12.38 -30.68
C LEU A 135 26.93 13.66 -30.00
N ASN A 136 26.90 14.78 -30.72
CA ASN A 136 27.20 16.11 -30.19
C ASN A 136 26.23 16.48 -29.06
N TYR A 137 24.93 16.17 -29.19
CA TYR A 137 23.98 16.39 -28.11
C TYR A 137 24.35 15.61 -26.83
N LEU A 138 24.75 14.34 -26.94
CA LEU A 138 25.23 13.56 -25.80
C LEU A 138 26.50 14.17 -25.18
N GLN A 139 27.43 14.63 -26.03
CA GLN A 139 28.68 15.27 -25.60
C GLN A 139 28.42 16.60 -24.89
N GLU A 140 27.56 17.48 -25.43
CA GLU A 140 27.17 18.75 -24.81
C GLU A 140 26.52 18.54 -23.43
N ARG A 141 25.78 17.43 -23.29
CA ARG A 141 25.19 16.99 -22.02
C ARG A 141 26.15 16.21 -21.12
N ASN A 142 27.39 16.00 -21.55
CA ASN A 142 28.41 15.21 -20.85
C ASN A 142 27.95 13.77 -20.52
N ILE A 143 27.09 13.16 -21.33
CA ILE A 143 26.66 11.78 -21.09
C ILE A 143 27.77 10.82 -21.54
N THR A 144 28.34 10.09 -20.59
CA THR A 144 29.45 9.15 -20.83
C THR A 144 28.99 7.86 -21.52
N ALA A 145 29.92 7.14 -22.15
CA ALA A 145 29.64 5.86 -22.77
C ALA A 145 29.19 4.80 -21.75
N GLU A 146 29.74 4.85 -20.54
CA GLU A 146 29.37 4.04 -19.39
C GLU A 146 27.91 4.28 -19.02
N THR A 147 27.49 5.54 -18.91
CA THR A 147 26.10 5.92 -18.64
C THR A 147 25.16 5.48 -19.76
N VAL A 148 25.54 5.66 -21.03
CA VAL A 148 24.77 5.16 -22.19
C VAL A 148 24.55 3.65 -22.07
N LYS A 149 25.58 2.90 -21.65
CA LYS A 149 25.51 1.44 -21.46
C LYS A 149 24.65 1.06 -20.26
N GLU A 150 24.86 1.66 -19.09
CA GLU A 150 24.16 1.32 -17.84
C GLU A 150 22.65 1.61 -17.93
N PHE A 151 22.27 2.79 -18.44
CA PHE A 151 20.87 3.15 -18.65
C PHE A 151 20.28 2.60 -19.95
N ARG A 152 21.10 1.90 -20.75
CA ARG A 152 20.73 1.32 -22.05
C ARG A 152 20.12 2.35 -23.01
N LEU A 153 20.66 3.57 -23.02
CA LEU A 153 20.17 4.65 -23.88
C LEU A 153 20.24 4.25 -25.35
N GLY A 154 19.28 4.72 -26.14
CA GLY A 154 19.18 4.42 -27.56
C GLY A 154 18.75 5.63 -28.38
N TYR A 155 18.61 5.46 -29.69
CA TYR A 155 18.15 6.50 -30.61
C TYR A 155 17.03 5.96 -31.49
N ALA A 156 15.95 6.73 -31.63
CA ALA A 156 14.91 6.50 -32.61
C ALA A 156 15.15 7.44 -33.82
N PRO A 157 15.51 6.92 -35.00
CA PRO A 157 15.70 7.72 -36.21
C PRO A 157 14.42 8.48 -36.63
N PRO A 158 14.52 9.50 -37.53
CA PRO A 158 13.36 10.27 -37.98
C PRO A 158 12.38 9.50 -38.88
N GLY A 159 12.76 8.31 -39.37
CA GLY A 159 11.94 7.49 -40.26
C GLY A 159 10.60 7.06 -39.65
N TRP A 160 9.62 6.75 -40.50
CA TRP A 160 8.25 6.42 -40.08
C TRP A 160 8.03 4.94 -39.73
N ASP A 161 8.93 4.04 -40.13
CA ASP A 161 8.72 2.59 -40.03
C ASP A 161 10.00 1.80 -39.78
N GLY A 162 11.07 2.44 -39.28
CA GLY A 162 12.36 1.79 -39.08
C GLY A 162 12.31 0.63 -38.08
N LEU A 163 11.61 0.81 -36.96
CA LEU A 163 11.36 -0.25 -35.98
C LEU A 163 10.45 -1.33 -36.58
N ILE A 164 9.39 -0.96 -37.31
CA ILE A 164 8.51 -1.92 -38.00
C ILE A 164 9.29 -2.81 -38.97
N GLN A 165 10.15 -2.22 -39.81
CA GLN A 165 11.00 -2.94 -40.74
C GLN A 165 11.96 -3.88 -40.00
N TYR A 166 12.56 -3.42 -38.90
CA TYR A 166 13.41 -4.26 -38.04
C TYR A 166 12.63 -5.47 -37.49
N ILE A 167 11.45 -5.25 -36.91
CA ILE A 167 10.60 -6.31 -36.36
C ILE A 167 10.26 -7.36 -37.43
N ARG A 168 9.84 -6.90 -38.62
CA ARG A 168 9.48 -7.78 -39.75
C ARG A 168 10.69 -8.55 -40.28
N ARG A 169 11.85 -7.91 -40.41
CA ARG A 169 13.09 -8.53 -40.88
C ARG A 169 13.48 -9.74 -40.04
N PHE A 170 13.24 -9.70 -38.73
CA PHE A 170 13.52 -10.81 -37.82
C PHE A 170 12.32 -11.76 -37.60
N GLY A 171 11.24 -11.63 -38.38
CA GLY A 171 10.11 -12.55 -38.35
C GLY A 171 9.20 -12.42 -37.12
N TYR A 172 9.31 -11.33 -36.35
CA TYR A 172 8.48 -11.12 -35.17
C TYR A 172 7.08 -10.58 -35.53
N SER A 173 6.08 -10.96 -34.73
CA SER A 173 4.73 -10.40 -34.84
C SER A 173 4.70 -8.92 -34.43
N LEU A 174 3.92 -8.09 -35.14
CA LEU A 174 3.72 -6.67 -34.80
C LEU A 174 2.76 -6.46 -33.61
N LYS A 175 1.91 -7.45 -33.28
CA LYS A 175 0.84 -7.31 -32.26
C LYS A 175 1.37 -6.88 -30.87
N PRO A 176 2.45 -7.48 -30.32
CA PRO A 176 3.00 -7.05 -29.03
C PRO A 176 3.45 -5.59 -29.05
N TYR A 177 4.09 -5.15 -30.13
CA TYR A 177 4.61 -3.78 -30.28
C TYR A 177 3.49 -2.75 -30.40
N GLN A 178 2.38 -3.10 -31.07
CA GLN A 178 1.17 -2.28 -31.09
C GLN A 178 0.57 -2.16 -29.69
N LYS A 179 0.45 -3.28 -28.96
CA LYS A 179 -0.08 -3.31 -27.60
C LYS A 179 0.76 -2.52 -26.59
N LEU A 180 2.08 -2.44 -26.83
CA LEU A 180 3.02 -1.60 -26.09
C LEU A 180 3.00 -0.13 -26.51
N GLY A 181 2.29 0.19 -27.60
CA GLY A 181 2.27 1.51 -28.21
C GLY A 181 3.61 1.93 -28.82
N LEU A 182 4.49 0.99 -29.18
CA LEU A 182 5.74 1.29 -29.89
C LEU A 182 5.49 1.60 -31.37
N ILE A 183 4.42 1.04 -31.91
CA ILE A 183 3.90 1.32 -33.25
C ILE A 183 2.44 1.73 -33.13
N ILE A 184 1.99 2.59 -34.04
CA ILE A 184 0.62 3.12 -34.08
C ILE A 184 -0.01 2.71 -35.40
N GLU A 185 -1.26 2.26 -35.33
CA GLU A 185 -2.05 1.94 -36.52
C GLU A 185 -2.58 3.21 -37.18
N ASN A 186 -2.46 3.28 -38.50
CA ASN A 186 -3.08 4.30 -39.33
C ASN A 186 -4.45 3.77 -39.80
N GLU A 187 -5.50 4.18 -39.10
CA GLU A 187 -6.88 3.77 -39.37
C GLU A 187 -7.32 4.02 -40.83
N LYS A 188 -6.75 5.02 -41.50
CA LYS A 188 -7.12 5.40 -42.87
C LYS A 188 -6.36 4.63 -43.95
N LYS A 189 -5.16 4.11 -43.63
CA LYS A 189 -4.24 3.51 -44.62
C LYS A 189 -3.92 2.05 -44.35
N THR A 190 -4.57 1.43 -43.35
CA THR A 190 -4.33 0.02 -42.95
C THR A 190 -2.84 -0.30 -42.82
N SER A 191 -2.08 0.67 -42.31
CA SER A 191 -0.63 0.62 -42.17
C SER A 191 -0.21 0.98 -40.75
N PHE A 192 1.03 0.65 -40.39
CA PHE A 192 1.60 1.00 -39.07
C PHE A 192 2.71 2.02 -39.25
N TYR A 193 2.94 2.84 -38.23
CA TYR A 193 4.10 3.72 -38.16
C TYR A 193 4.69 3.75 -36.74
N ASP A 194 5.99 4.03 -36.64
CA ASP A 194 6.74 4.09 -35.39
C ASP A 194 6.26 5.26 -34.52
N ARG A 195 6.02 5.02 -33.23
CA ARG A 195 5.62 6.09 -32.30
C ARG A 195 6.75 7.08 -32.04
N PHE A 196 7.94 6.56 -31.77
CA PHE A 196 9.11 7.36 -31.44
C PHE A 196 9.92 7.64 -32.70
N ARG A 197 10.15 8.92 -32.99
CA ARG A 197 10.87 9.37 -34.18
C ARG A 197 11.72 10.58 -33.80
N ASN A 198 12.94 10.61 -34.32
CA ASN A 198 13.97 11.61 -34.02
C ASN A 198 14.14 11.91 -32.52
N ARG A 199 14.33 10.86 -31.72
CA ARG A 199 14.36 10.95 -30.25
C ARG A 199 15.52 10.18 -29.63
N LEU A 200 16.14 10.77 -28.60
CA LEU A 200 16.96 10.02 -27.65
C LEU A 200 16.03 9.19 -26.76
N MET A 201 16.32 7.90 -26.65
CA MET A 201 15.45 6.90 -26.03
C MET A 201 15.97 6.51 -24.65
N PHE A 202 15.06 6.51 -23.67
CA PHE A 202 15.30 6.18 -22.27
C PHE A 202 14.45 4.96 -21.90
N PRO A 203 15.02 3.74 -21.84
CA PRO A 203 14.27 2.57 -21.40
C PRO A 203 13.84 2.71 -19.94
N ILE A 204 12.56 2.43 -19.67
CA ILE A 204 11.99 2.47 -18.32
C ILE A 204 11.84 1.05 -17.83
N MET A 205 12.54 0.72 -16.75
CA MET A 205 12.64 -0.66 -16.24
C MET A 205 11.81 -0.83 -14.98
N ASN A 206 11.20 -2.00 -14.83
CA ASN A 206 10.59 -2.40 -13.56
C ASN A 206 11.68 -2.79 -12.54
N GLN A 207 11.27 -3.11 -11.31
CA GLN A 207 12.19 -3.47 -10.22
C GLN A 207 13.11 -4.66 -10.53
N SER A 208 12.66 -5.59 -11.39
CA SER A 208 13.44 -6.75 -11.84
C SER A 208 14.38 -6.44 -13.00
N GLY A 209 14.46 -5.19 -13.46
CA GLY A 209 15.27 -4.78 -14.60
C GLY A 209 14.67 -5.09 -15.97
N LYS A 210 13.41 -5.57 -16.04
CA LYS A 210 12.73 -5.78 -17.33
C LYS A 210 12.19 -4.46 -17.86
N ILE A 211 12.38 -4.21 -19.15
CA ILE A 211 11.93 -2.97 -19.80
C ILE A 211 10.40 -2.97 -19.93
N ALA A 212 9.75 -2.06 -19.22
CA ALA A 212 8.31 -1.88 -19.21
C ALA A 212 7.84 -0.93 -20.33
N GLY A 213 8.62 0.12 -20.63
CA GLY A 213 8.30 1.10 -21.65
C GLY A 213 9.50 2.00 -21.95
N PHE A 214 9.25 3.13 -22.61
CA PHE A 214 10.29 4.07 -22.99
C PHE A 214 9.86 5.52 -22.78
N GLY A 215 10.80 6.36 -22.37
CA GLY A 215 10.78 7.80 -22.57
C GLY A 215 11.54 8.16 -23.85
N GLY A 216 11.16 9.25 -24.50
CA GLY A 216 11.81 9.74 -25.71
C GLY A 216 11.93 11.26 -25.73
N ARG A 217 13.16 11.78 -25.73
CA ARG A 217 13.46 13.22 -25.85
C ARG A 217 13.67 13.61 -27.30
N ALA A 218 12.93 14.60 -27.81
CA ALA A 218 13.12 15.12 -29.16
C ALA A 218 14.54 15.71 -29.33
N LEU A 219 15.14 15.49 -30.50
CA LEU A 219 16.48 15.96 -30.85
C LEU A 219 16.44 17.06 -31.93
N GLY A 220 15.44 17.93 -31.88
CA GLY A 220 15.28 19.09 -32.75
C GLY A 220 14.15 20.01 -32.28
N ASP A 221 14.12 21.22 -32.83
CA ASP A 221 13.21 22.30 -32.41
C ASP A 221 12.01 22.46 -33.36
N GLU A 222 11.39 21.34 -33.75
CA GLU A 222 10.17 21.40 -34.56
C GLU A 222 9.01 22.02 -33.77
N PRO A 223 8.34 23.06 -34.31
CA PRO A 223 7.16 23.64 -33.68
C PRO A 223 6.09 22.56 -33.43
N ASN A 224 5.49 22.57 -32.24
CA ASN A 224 4.44 21.63 -31.80
C ASN A 224 4.90 20.18 -31.55
N THR A 225 6.20 19.88 -31.56
CA THR A 225 6.70 18.56 -31.14
C THR A 225 6.99 18.56 -29.63
N PRO A 226 6.35 17.68 -28.81
CA PRO A 226 6.62 17.64 -27.38
C PRO A 226 8.07 17.25 -27.09
N LYS A 227 8.75 18.02 -26.21
CA LYS A 227 10.15 17.81 -25.81
C LYS A 227 10.39 16.40 -25.31
N TYR A 228 9.49 15.89 -24.47
CA TYR A 228 9.49 14.50 -23.99
C TYR A 228 8.14 13.83 -24.27
N ILE A 229 8.19 12.56 -24.65
CA ILE A 229 7.02 11.68 -24.68
C ILE A 229 7.35 10.36 -24.00
N ASN A 230 6.35 9.75 -23.38
CA ASN A 230 6.45 8.41 -22.82
C ASN A 230 5.61 7.42 -23.63
N SER A 231 5.93 6.13 -23.50
CA SER A 231 5.02 5.04 -23.86
C SER A 231 3.64 5.28 -23.23
N PRO A 232 2.55 4.89 -23.91
CA PRO A 232 1.22 4.86 -23.31
C PRO A 232 1.15 3.79 -22.21
N GLU A 233 0.09 3.83 -21.40
CA GLU A 233 -0.20 2.77 -20.42
C GLU A 233 -0.33 1.41 -21.13
N SER A 234 0.19 0.35 -20.51
CA SER A 234 0.13 -1.01 -21.03
C SER A 234 0.00 -2.02 -19.87
N PRO A 235 -0.25 -3.32 -20.13
CA PRO A 235 -0.29 -4.31 -19.05
C PRO A 235 0.97 -4.39 -18.20
N ILE A 236 2.12 -4.02 -18.77
CA ILE A 236 3.44 -4.07 -18.10
C ILE A 236 4.00 -2.69 -17.75
N TYR A 237 3.36 -1.60 -18.17
CA TYR A 237 3.81 -0.23 -17.90
C TYR A 237 2.67 0.63 -17.38
N ARG A 238 2.79 1.00 -16.11
CA ARG A 238 1.91 1.96 -15.46
C ARG A 238 2.73 3.11 -14.91
N LYS A 239 2.55 4.31 -15.47
CA LYS A 239 3.32 5.50 -15.09
C LYS A 239 3.19 5.80 -13.60
N SER A 240 2.00 5.54 -13.04
CA SER A 240 1.70 5.77 -11.63
C SER A 240 2.34 4.78 -10.66
N HIS A 241 3.06 3.75 -11.14
CA HIS A 241 3.60 2.67 -10.30
C HIS A 241 5.11 2.42 -10.53
N ILE A 242 5.79 3.30 -11.27
CA ILE A 242 7.15 3.07 -11.73
C ILE A 242 7.97 4.35 -11.61
N LEU A 243 9.17 4.21 -11.05
CA LEU A 243 10.13 5.30 -10.91
C LEU A 243 11.34 4.96 -11.76
N PHE A 244 11.70 5.89 -12.66
CA PHE A 244 12.86 5.71 -13.52
C PHE A 244 14.14 5.64 -12.70
N GLY A 245 15.04 4.71 -13.07
CA GLY A 245 16.32 4.48 -12.39
C GLY A 245 16.24 3.59 -11.15
N LEU A 246 15.06 3.31 -10.59
CA LEU A 246 14.93 2.57 -9.32
C LEU A 246 15.62 1.20 -9.34
N ASN A 247 15.56 0.49 -10.46
CA ASN A 247 16.21 -0.82 -10.62
C ASN A 247 17.75 -0.75 -10.51
N LEU A 248 18.35 0.39 -10.84
CA LEU A 248 19.79 0.64 -10.73
C LEU A 248 20.16 1.22 -9.35
N THR A 249 19.27 2.04 -8.77
CA THR A 249 19.60 2.87 -7.60
C THR A 249 19.16 2.28 -6.27
N TYR A 250 18.29 1.27 -6.24
CA TYR A 250 17.83 0.66 -4.98
C TYR A 250 18.94 0.17 -4.02
N PRO A 251 20.12 -0.33 -4.47
CA PRO A 251 21.18 -0.70 -3.55
C PRO A 251 21.74 0.51 -2.79
N ALA A 252 21.96 1.63 -3.49
CA ALA A 252 22.43 2.88 -2.89
C ALA A 252 21.36 3.50 -1.99
N ILE A 253 20.09 3.46 -2.40
CA ILE A 253 18.96 3.93 -1.57
C ILE A 253 18.93 3.20 -0.22
N ARG A 254 19.11 1.87 -0.23
CA ARG A 254 19.16 1.07 1.00
C ARG A 254 20.41 1.35 1.85
N ALA A 255 21.56 1.54 1.20
CA ALA A 255 22.82 1.78 1.90
C ALA A 255 22.86 3.15 2.57
N GLU A 256 22.31 4.17 1.92
CA GLU A 256 22.24 5.54 2.46
C GLU A 256 20.97 5.79 3.31
N ASP A 257 20.07 4.80 3.38
CA ASP A 257 18.71 4.92 3.93
C ASP A 257 18.01 6.21 3.50
N ARG A 258 18.08 6.52 2.20
CA ARG A 258 17.55 7.76 1.64
C ARG A 258 17.40 7.69 0.14
N ILE A 259 16.31 8.24 -0.38
CA ILE A 259 16.07 8.40 -1.81
C ILE A 259 15.95 9.87 -2.19
N ILE A 260 16.56 10.25 -3.31
CA ILE A 260 16.42 11.57 -3.93
C ILE A 260 15.45 11.43 -5.10
N LEU A 261 14.39 12.23 -5.10
CA LEU A 261 13.36 12.23 -6.13
C LEU A 261 13.45 13.51 -6.95
N VAL A 262 13.68 13.34 -8.26
CA VAL A 262 13.75 14.42 -9.26
C VAL A 262 12.65 14.26 -10.31
N GLU A 263 12.45 15.27 -11.16
CA GLU A 263 11.36 15.24 -12.15
C GLU A 263 11.74 14.50 -13.44
N GLY A 264 12.92 14.79 -13.99
CA GLY A 264 13.30 14.37 -15.34
C GLY A 264 14.22 13.14 -15.41
N TYR A 265 14.24 12.51 -16.59
CA TYR A 265 15.21 11.46 -16.92
C TYR A 265 16.65 11.95 -16.81
N MET A 266 16.90 13.15 -17.34
CA MET A 266 18.23 13.75 -17.40
C MET A 266 18.76 14.07 -16.01
N ASP A 267 17.93 14.64 -15.13
CA ASP A 267 18.29 14.92 -13.74
C ASP A 267 18.76 13.64 -13.02
N ALA A 268 17.99 12.56 -13.15
CA ALA A 268 18.34 11.28 -12.52
C ALA A 268 19.64 10.70 -13.11
N ILE A 269 19.81 10.74 -14.43
CA ILE A 269 21.01 10.24 -15.10
C ILE A 269 22.25 11.05 -14.69
N GLN A 270 22.13 12.37 -14.66
CA GLN A 270 23.25 13.27 -14.42
C GLN A 270 23.70 13.21 -12.96
N LEU A 271 22.76 13.16 -12.02
CA LEU A 271 23.10 12.92 -10.61
C LEU A 271 23.74 11.55 -10.42
N TYR A 272 23.18 10.49 -11.02
CA TYR A 272 23.74 9.15 -10.94
C TYR A 272 25.17 9.08 -11.50
N GLN A 273 25.40 9.67 -12.67
CA GLN A 273 26.71 9.72 -13.32
C GLN A 273 27.73 10.48 -12.47
N ASN A 274 27.32 11.56 -11.81
CA ASN A 274 28.15 12.31 -10.87
C ASN A 274 28.31 11.61 -9.50
N GLY A 275 27.92 10.35 -9.38
CA GLY A 275 28.16 9.51 -8.21
C GLY A 275 27.16 9.70 -7.07
N ILE A 276 26.00 10.32 -7.34
CA ILE A 276 24.86 10.41 -6.43
C ILE A 276 23.87 9.31 -6.83
N ARG A 277 24.10 8.10 -6.30
CA ARG A 277 23.50 6.87 -6.84
C ARG A 277 22.16 6.49 -6.23
N ASN A 278 21.66 7.23 -5.26
CA ASN A 278 20.36 7.01 -4.61
C ASN A 278 19.24 7.91 -5.17
N VAL A 279 19.24 8.12 -6.49
CA VAL A 279 18.31 9.01 -7.20
C VAL A 279 17.30 8.23 -8.04
N VAL A 280 16.07 8.73 -8.14
CA VAL A 280 15.04 8.26 -9.07
C VAL A 280 14.23 9.42 -9.62
N ALA A 281 13.53 9.20 -10.74
CA ALA A 281 12.64 10.21 -11.33
C ALA A 281 11.21 9.71 -11.54
N THR A 282 10.24 10.63 -11.44
CA THR A 282 8.85 10.38 -11.87
C THR A 282 8.72 10.43 -13.40
N SER A 283 9.56 11.21 -14.07
CA SER A 283 9.77 11.18 -15.51
C SER A 283 8.53 11.47 -16.35
N GLY A 284 7.86 12.60 -16.08
CA GLY A 284 6.72 13.07 -16.87
C GLY A 284 5.37 12.53 -16.40
N THR A 285 5.27 12.15 -15.12
CA THR A 285 4.00 12.00 -14.40
C THR A 285 4.07 12.70 -13.05
N ALA A 286 2.93 13.16 -12.55
CA ALA A 286 2.82 13.56 -11.15
C ALA A 286 3.13 12.36 -10.24
N LEU A 287 3.71 12.65 -9.08
CA LEU A 287 3.90 11.68 -8.01
C LEU A 287 2.54 11.13 -7.54
N THR A 288 2.50 9.87 -7.13
CA THR A 288 1.26 9.17 -6.76
C THR A 288 1.44 8.44 -5.43
N GLU A 289 0.32 8.05 -4.81
CA GLU A 289 0.35 7.20 -3.62
C GLU A 289 1.07 5.87 -3.87
N SER A 290 0.85 5.25 -5.04
CA SER A 290 1.57 4.04 -5.44
C SER A 290 3.08 4.22 -5.51
N HIS A 291 3.58 5.40 -5.91
CA HIS A 291 5.00 5.72 -5.81
C HIS A 291 5.49 5.85 -4.37
N ALA A 292 4.71 6.49 -3.50
CA ALA A 292 5.05 6.59 -2.07
C ALA A 292 5.13 5.19 -1.44
N GLN A 293 4.15 4.32 -1.71
CA GLN A 293 4.15 2.93 -1.25
C GLN A 293 5.31 2.11 -1.82
N LEU A 294 5.73 2.39 -3.06
CA LEU A 294 6.90 1.78 -3.67
C LEU A 294 8.19 2.21 -2.95
N ILE A 295 8.38 3.50 -2.74
CA ILE A 295 9.53 4.09 -2.06
C ILE A 295 9.68 3.50 -0.65
N ARG A 296 8.57 3.39 0.09
CA ARG A 296 8.53 2.88 1.47
C ARG A 296 9.06 1.45 1.62
N ARG A 297 9.14 0.67 0.53
CA ARG A 297 9.75 -0.67 0.54
C ARG A 297 11.28 -0.64 0.66
N TYR A 298 11.90 0.51 0.41
CA TYR A 298 13.35 0.68 0.36
C TYR A 298 13.86 1.61 1.46
N THR A 299 13.13 2.68 1.76
CA THR A 299 13.48 3.66 2.81
C THR A 299 12.25 4.45 3.23
N ASN A 300 12.27 5.03 4.43
CA ASN A 300 11.29 6.03 4.85
C ASN A 300 11.73 7.47 4.55
N ASN A 301 13.01 7.70 4.20
CA ASN A 301 13.57 9.04 4.05
C ASN A 301 13.61 9.47 2.59
N VAL A 302 12.94 10.58 2.26
CA VAL A 302 12.82 11.11 0.90
C VAL A 302 13.29 12.55 0.85
N ILE A 303 14.13 12.86 -0.13
CA ILE A 303 14.44 14.23 -0.51
C ILE A 303 13.77 14.54 -1.85
N LEU A 304 12.90 15.55 -1.87
CA LEU A 304 12.40 16.18 -3.08
C LEU A 304 13.38 17.24 -3.56
N CYS A 305 13.89 17.09 -4.78
CA CYS A 305 14.79 18.04 -5.42
C CYS A 305 14.29 18.29 -6.85
N TYR A 306 13.41 19.27 -6.99
CA TYR A 306 12.74 19.62 -8.25
C TYR A 306 13.29 20.92 -8.83
N ASP A 307 12.89 21.24 -10.05
CA ASP A 307 13.35 22.42 -10.79
C ASP A 307 13.03 23.70 -10.01
N ALA A 308 13.91 24.70 -10.07
CA ALA A 308 13.75 25.99 -9.38
C ALA A 308 12.77 26.94 -10.08
N ASP A 309 11.67 26.41 -10.62
CA ASP A 309 10.60 27.18 -11.24
C ASP A 309 9.28 27.02 -10.46
N ASN A 310 8.25 27.76 -10.87
CA ASN A 310 6.96 27.68 -10.18
C ASN A 310 6.30 26.30 -10.35
N ALA A 311 6.51 25.61 -11.49
CA ALA A 311 5.94 24.29 -11.71
C ALA A 311 6.57 23.26 -10.77
N GLY A 312 7.90 23.29 -10.59
CA GLY A 312 8.66 22.45 -9.68
C GLY A 312 8.32 22.71 -8.21
N ILE A 313 8.14 23.98 -7.81
CA ILE A 313 7.66 24.31 -6.45
C ILE A 313 6.27 23.72 -6.21
N GLN A 314 5.32 23.89 -7.15
CA GLN A 314 3.99 23.30 -7.03
C GLN A 314 4.01 21.77 -7.06
N ALA A 315 4.91 21.18 -7.83
CA ALA A 315 5.14 19.74 -7.85
C ALA A 315 5.69 19.26 -6.49
N ALA A 316 6.58 20.00 -5.85
CA ALA A 316 7.11 19.68 -4.53
C ALA A 316 6.05 19.82 -3.43
N VAL A 317 5.17 20.83 -3.51
CA VAL A 317 4.01 20.98 -2.60
C VAL A 317 3.10 19.75 -2.67
N ARG A 318 2.65 19.37 -3.88
CA ARG A 318 1.74 18.23 -4.09
C ARG A 318 2.40 16.88 -3.83
N GLY A 319 3.62 16.70 -4.33
CA GLY A 319 4.37 15.46 -4.16
C GLY A 319 4.73 15.22 -2.69
N GLY A 320 5.16 16.28 -2.00
CA GLY A 320 5.47 16.20 -0.57
C GLY A 320 4.25 15.86 0.28
N GLU A 321 3.06 16.36 -0.08
CA GLU A 321 1.80 15.99 0.60
C GLU A 321 1.53 14.48 0.49
N ILE A 322 1.63 13.93 -0.72
CA ILE A 322 1.41 12.51 -0.98
C ILE A 322 2.38 11.66 -0.16
N LEU A 323 3.67 12.01 -0.17
CA LEU A 323 4.70 11.28 0.57
C LEU A 323 4.48 11.38 2.09
N PHE A 324 4.21 12.59 2.58
CA PHE A 324 3.96 12.88 3.99
C PHE A 324 2.74 12.10 4.53
N GLN A 325 1.62 12.10 3.81
CA GLN A 325 0.42 11.35 4.18
C GLN A 325 0.64 9.82 4.14
N ASN A 326 1.64 9.35 3.39
CA ASN A 326 2.08 7.95 3.34
C ASN A 326 3.16 7.61 4.38
N LEU A 327 3.31 8.44 5.41
CA LEU A 327 4.20 8.24 6.56
C LEU A 327 5.69 8.24 6.22
N LEU A 328 6.07 8.85 5.10
CA LEU A 328 7.47 9.07 4.72
C LEU A 328 8.01 10.36 5.38
N GLU A 329 9.29 10.34 5.72
CA GLU A 329 10.03 11.50 6.21
C GLU A 329 10.54 12.30 5.01
N VAL A 330 9.91 13.44 4.76
CA VAL A 330 10.12 14.22 3.53
C VAL A 330 10.92 15.48 3.83
N LYS A 331 12.04 15.64 3.13
CA LYS A 331 12.75 16.91 3.00
C LYS A 331 12.55 17.51 1.61
N VAL A 332 12.52 18.83 1.54
CA VAL A 332 12.45 19.59 0.29
C VAL A 332 13.71 20.44 0.17
N VAL A 333 14.40 20.27 -0.95
CA VAL A 333 15.58 21.06 -1.32
C VAL A 333 15.16 22.02 -2.42
N LEU A 334 15.41 23.30 -2.20
CA LEU A 334 15.18 24.35 -3.18
C LEU A 334 16.49 24.69 -3.85
N LEU A 335 16.55 24.47 -5.16
CA LEU A 335 17.69 24.85 -5.99
C LEU A 335 17.74 26.38 -6.18
N PRO A 336 18.91 26.97 -6.48
CA PRO A 336 19.01 28.35 -6.91
C PRO A 336 18.12 28.65 -8.12
N SER A 337 17.62 29.89 -8.19
CA SER A 337 16.72 30.32 -9.27
C SER A 337 17.31 30.04 -10.66
N GLY A 338 16.53 29.38 -11.51
CA GLY A 338 16.93 29.05 -12.88
C GLY A 338 17.77 27.77 -13.02
N SER A 339 18.09 27.08 -11.92
CA SER A 339 18.76 25.78 -11.95
C SER A 339 17.78 24.61 -11.87
N ASP A 340 18.17 23.50 -12.49
CA ASP A 340 17.63 22.14 -12.31
C ASP A 340 18.72 21.24 -11.70
N PRO A 341 18.40 20.00 -11.25
CA PRO A 341 19.42 19.14 -10.65
C PRO A 341 20.59 18.81 -11.59
N ASP A 342 20.34 18.66 -12.90
CA ASP A 342 21.37 18.47 -13.95
C ASP A 342 22.36 19.65 -13.99
N SER A 343 21.86 20.87 -14.22
CA SER A 343 22.68 22.08 -14.32
C SER A 343 23.40 22.39 -13.02
N TYR A 344 22.75 22.24 -11.86
CA TYR A 344 23.39 22.53 -10.57
C TYR A 344 24.58 21.60 -10.31
N VAL A 345 24.42 20.28 -10.48
CA VAL A 345 25.52 19.33 -10.22
C VAL A 345 26.64 19.49 -11.25
N LYS A 346 26.31 19.87 -12.49
CA LYS A 346 27.29 20.15 -13.54
C LYS A 346 28.14 21.39 -13.22
N GLU A 347 27.53 22.44 -12.67
CA GLU A 347 28.21 23.70 -12.36
C GLU A 347 28.99 23.65 -11.04
N ASN A 348 28.43 23.01 -10.01
CA ASN A 348 28.96 23.10 -8.64
C ASN A 348 29.61 21.79 -8.15
N GLY A 349 29.38 20.68 -8.85
CA GLY A 349 29.91 19.37 -8.51
C GLY A 349 29.15 18.62 -7.40
N LYS A 350 29.56 17.37 -7.19
CA LYS A 350 28.93 16.43 -6.25
C LYS A 350 28.91 16.93 -4.80
N GLU A 351 30.04 17.41 -4.29
CA GLU A 351 30.16 17.77 -2.86
C GLU A 351 29.29 18.98 -2.49
N ALA A 352 29.17 19.95 -3.41
CA ALA A 352 28.27 21.08 -3.24
C ALA A 352 26.80 20.61 -3.23
N PHE A 353 26.42 19.72 -4.16
CA PHE A 353 25.07 19.16 -4.19
C PHE A 353 24.76 18.37 -2.91
N LEU A 354 25.67 17.53 -2.42
CA LEU A 354 25.50 16.80 -1.16
C LEU A 354 25.35 17.73 0.05
N THR A 355 26.04 18.87 0.04
CA THR A 355 25.89 19.91 1.07
C THR A 355 24.50 20.53 1.00
N LEU A 356 24.04 20.91 -0.20
CA LEU A 356 22.70 21.44 -0.43
C LEU A 356 21.60 20.46 0.02
N LEU A 357 21.78 19.15 -0.21
CA LEU A 357 20.83 18.12 0.25
C LEU A 357 20.71 18.07 1.79
N LYS A 358 21.78 18.40 2.53
CA LYS A 358 21.75 18.44 4.00
C LYS A 358 20.97 19.64 4.52
N GLU A 359 21.04 20.77 3.80
CA GLU A 359 20.31 22.01 4.09
C GLU A 359 18.82 21.93 3.75
N GLY A 360 18.38 20.85 3.09
CA GLY A 360 16.97 20.58 2.83
C GLY A 360 16.11 20.65 4.08
N GLN A 361 15.03 21.42 3.99
CA GLN A 361 14.08 21.63 5.08
C GLN A 361 13.03 20.53 5.12
N ASP A 362 12.48 20.23 6.29
CA ASP A 362 11.36 19.29 6.38
C ASP A 362 10.11 19.81 5.67
N TYR A 363 9.31 18.90 5.15
CA TYR A 363 8.15 19.22 4.33
C TYR A 363 7.13 20.12 5.03
N LEU A 364 6.90 19.95 6.34
CA LEU A 364 5.93 20.75 7.08
C LEU A 364 6.36 22.22 7.13
N THR A 365 7.64 22.48 7.45
CA THR A 365 8.21 23.83 7.37
C THR A 365 8.11 24.42 5.97
N PHE A 366 8.51 23.65 4.95
CA PHE A 366 8.41 24.09 3.56
C PHE A 366 6.97 24.48 3.21
N ARG A 367 5.98 23.67 3.59
CA ARG A 367 4.58 23.93 3.28
C ARG A 367 4.06 25.21 3.93
N ILE A 368 4.39 25.44 5.20
CA ILE A 368 4.02 26.65 5.94
C ILE A 368 4.64 27.89 5.27
N GLN A 369 5.92 27.82 4.89
CA GLN A 369 6.58 28.92 4.17
C GLN A 369 5.91 29.22 2.82
N GLN A 370 5.48 28.19 2.07
CA GLN A 370 4.75 28.42 0.82
C GLN A 370 3.38 29.08 1.07
N LEU A 371 2.67 28.68 2.13
CA LEU A 371 1.43 29.34 2.53
C LEU A 371 1.66 30.80 2.94
N ALA A 372 2.75 31.10 3.65
CA ALA A 372 3.11 32.46 4.04
C ALA A 372 3.47 33.36 2.85
N LYS A 373 3.91 32.77 1.72
CA LYS A 373 4.10 33.50 0.44
C LYS A 373 2.79 33.74 -0.30
N GLN A 374 1.80 32.87 -0.12
CA GLN A 374 0.50 32.93 -0.78
C GLN A 374 -0.53 33.79 -0.01
N TYR A 375 -0.44 33.83 1.32
CA TYR A 375 -1.39 34.47 2.21
C TYR A 375 -0.70 35.47 3.13
N ASN A 376 -1.35 36.62 3.39
CA ASN A 376 -0.92 37.53 4.43
C ASN A 376 -1.33 36.99 5.82
N LEU A 377 -0.38 36.35 6.52
CA LEU A 377 -0.61 35.78 7.85
C LEU A 377 -0.93 36.83 8.94
N GLN A 378 -0.75 38.12 8.67
CA GLN A 378 -1.20 39.19 9.57
C GLN A 378 -2.69 39.50 9.43
N SER A 379 -3.31 39.16 8.29
CA SER A 379 -4.75 39.29 8.09
C SER A 379 -5.47 38.08 8.69
N ALA A 380 -6.44 38.34 9.57
CA ALA A 380 -7.22 37.28 10.20
C ALA A 380 -7.92 36.37 9.17
N ALA A 381 -8.49 36.94 8.11
CA ALA A 381 -9.20 36.18 7.07
C ALA A 381 -8.26 35.32 6.21
N GLU A 382 -7.07 35.83 5.87
CA GLU A 382 -6.11 35.08 5.06
C GLU A 382 -5.38 34.02 5.88
N ARG A 383 -4.99 34.36 7.12
CA ARG A 383 -4.45 33.40 8.07
C ARG A 383 -5.43 32.25 8.32
N SER A 384 -6.72 32.54 8.46
CA SER A 384 -7.73 31.48 8.60
C SER A 384 -7.77 30.53 7.40
N ARG A 385 -7.59 31.03 6.17
CA ARG A 385 -7.51 30.19 4.96
C ARG A 385 -6.25 29.33 4.94
N ALA A 386 -5.10 29.89 5.30
CA ALA A 386 -3.85 29.14 5.38
C ALA A 386 -3.90 28.04 6.48
N VAL A 387 -4.51 28.34 7.62
CA VAL A 387 -4.76 27.34 8.69
C VAL A 387 -5.68 26.23 8.20
N GLU A 388 -6.73 26.55 7.45
CA GLU A 388 -7.66 25.56 6.88
C GLU A 388 -6.94 24.58 5.94
N GLU A 389 -5.97 25.04 5.15
CA GLU A 389 -5.12 24.17 4.32
C GLU A 389 -4.22 23.26 5.16
N MET A 390 -3.60 23.77 6.22
CA MET A 390 -2.78 22.96 7.14
C MET A 390 -3.61 21.90 7.88
N VAL A 391 -4.81 22.26 8.35
CA VAL A 391 -5.75 21.32 8.95
C VAL A 391 -6.13 20.22 7.93
N THR A 392 -6.33 20.57 6.66
CA THR A 392 -6.61 19.58 5.59
C THR A 392 -5.45 18.61 5.43
N LEU A 393 -4.22 19.12 5.34
CA LEU A 393 -3.01 18.31 5.18
C LEU A 393 -2.80 17.32 6.33
N LEU A 394 -3.05 17.76 7.58
CA LEU A 394 -2.83 16.98 8.79
C LEU A 394 -3.99 16.02 9.11
N THR A 395 -5.19 16.25 8.55
CA THR A 395 -6.38 15.43 8.84
C THR A 395 -6.17 13.93 8.60
N PRO A 396 -5.49 13.47 7.53
CA PRO A 396 -5.24 12.05 7.27
C PRO A 396 -4.20 11.38 8.19
N VAL A 397 -3.43 12.13 8.97
CA VAL A 397 -2.32 11.60 9.80
C VAL A 397 -2.84 10.79 10.99
N LYS A 398 -2.79 9.46 10.92
CA LYS A 398 -3.36 8.56 11.95
C LYS A 398 -2.50 8.37 13.20
N ASP A 399 -1.22 8.72 13.13
CA ASP A 399 -0.29 8.62 14.26
C ASP A 399 -0.46 9.85 15.16
N ASP A 400 -1.10 9.67 16.32
CA ASP A 400 -1.42 10.77 17.24
C ASP A 400 -0.18 11.43 17.83
N ILE A 401 0.93 10.69 17.99
CA ILE A 401 2.20 11.24 18.51
C ILE A 401 2.81 12.17 17.46
N ARG A 402 2.93 11.68 16.21
CA ARG A 402 3.43 12.52 15.10
C ARG A 402 2.53 13.72 14.86
N LEU A 403 1.22 13.52 14.92
CA LEU A 403 0.24 14.59 14.77
C LEU A 403 0.45 15.69 15.82
N ASP A 404 0.68 15.34 17.08
CA ASP A 404 0.93 16.31 18.16
C ASP A 404 2.16 17.19 17.85
N PHE A 405 3.29 16.58 17.49
CA PHE A 405 4.49 17.33 17.07
C PHE A 405 4.24 18.24 15.86
N TYR A 406 3.45 17.79 14.87
CA TYR A 406 3.10 18.61 13.71
C TYR A 406 2.18 19.77 14.09
N LEU A 407 1.27 19.55 15.04
CA LEU A 407 0.38 20.60 15.54
C LEU A 407 1.15 21.65 16.32
N GLU A 408 2.10 21.27 17.18
CA GLU A 408 2.98 22.21 17.89
C GLU A 408 3.74 23.09 16.91
N LYS A 409 4.39 22.48 15.91
CA LYS A 409 5.16 23.22 14.90
C LYS A 409 4.29 24.14 14.04
N THR A 410 3.10 23.68 13.65
CA THR A 410 2.15 24.49 12.90
C THR A 410 1.63 25.65 13.75
N ALA A 411 1.33 25.39 15.02
CA ALA A 411 0.84 26.37 15.98
C ALA A 411 1.83 27.51 16.20
N GLU A 412 3.11 27.16 16.37
CA GLU A 412 4.21 28.11 16.53
C GLU A 412 4.34 29.04 15.32
N GLN A 413 4.48 28.48 14.11
CA GLN A 413 4.74 29.27 12.90
C GLN A 413 3.52 30.05 12.39
N MET A 414 2.31 29.57 12.66
CA MET A 414 1.08 30.22 12.22
C MET A 414 0.46 31.12 13.29
N HIS A 415 1.04 31.16 14.50
CA HIS A 415 0.53 31.88 15.67
C HIS A 415 -0.94 31.55 16.00
N VAL A 416 -1.26 30.25 16.04
CA VAL A 416 -2.59 29.72 16.38
C VAL A 416 -2.44 28.61 17.43
N PRO A 417 -3.25 28.59 18.51
CA PRO A 417 -3.20 27.51 19.50
C PRO A 417 -3.34 26.11 18.89
N SER A 418 -2.46 25.18 19.27
CA SER A 418 -2.49 23.77 18.81
C SER A 418 -3.82 23.08 19.15
N THR A 419 -4.44 23.45 20.27
CA THR A 419 -5.76 22.95 20.69
C THR A 419 -6.87 23.29 19.69
N LEU A 420 -6.84 24.46 19.05
CA LEU A 420 -7.82 24.84 18.02
C LEU A 420 -7.63 24.00 16.76
N LEU A 421 -6.37 23.80 16.34
CA LEU A 421 -6.04 22.95 15.19
C LEU A 421 -6.52 21.52 15.41
N LEU A 422 -6.25 20.95 16.59
CA LEU A 422 -6.68 19.61 16.96
C LEU A 422 -8.21 19.47 16.95
N ASN A 423 -8.93 20.46 17.49
CA ASN A 423 -10.38 20.48 17.51
C ASN A 423 -10.98 20.49 16.10
N GLU A 424 -10.43 21.29 15.19
CA GLU A 424 -10.91 21.33 13.80
C GLU A 424 -10.62 20.02 13.06
N ILE A 425 -9.43 19.42 13.25
CA ILE A 425 -9.13 18.08 12.71
C ILE A 425 -10.14 17.04 13.21
N ARG A 426 -10.41 17.00 14.52
CA ARG A 426 -11.37 16.06 15.11
C ARG A 426 -12.78 16.26 14.55
N LYS A 427 -13.21 17.51 14.41
CA LYS A 427 -14.49 17.88 13.82
C LYS A 427 -14.60 17.42 12.37
N ARG A 428 -13.55 17.59 11.57
CA ARG A 428 -13.50 17.12 10.18
C ARG A 428 -13.50 15.61 10.06
N ARG A 429 -12.70 14.89 10.85
CA ARG A 429 -12.75 13.42 10.89
C ARG A 429 -14.14 12.90 11.22
N ARG A 430 -14.84 13.56 12.15
CA ARG A 430 -16.22 13.24 12.49
C ARG A 430 -17.17 13.52 11.33
N SER A 431 -17.09 14.69 10.70
CA SER A 431 -17.97 15.06 9.58
C SER A 431 -17.71 14.22 8.32
N GLU A 432 -16.47 13.81 8.05
CA GLU A 432 -16.13 12.85 6.99
C GLU A 432 -16.77 11.49 7.27
N LYS A 433 -16.67 10.99 8.51
CA LYS A 433 -17.33 9.74 8.92
C LYS A 433 -18.85 9.83 8.76
N GLU A 434 -19.47 10.94 9.16
CA GLU A 434 -20.90 11.19 9.00
C GLU A 434 -21.30 11.33 7.51
N ARG A 435 -20.47 11.98 6.67
CA ARG A 435 -20.72 12.17 5.23
C ARG A 435 -20.54 10.88 4.44
N VAL A 436 -19.54 10.06 4.79
CA VAL A 436 -19.37 8.71 4.25
C VAL A 436 -20.59 7.88 4.62
N ASN A 437 -21.01 7.87 5.89
CA ASN A 437 -22.23 7.17 6.31
C ASN A 437 -23.49 7.66 5.59
N LYS A 438 -23.62 8.97 5.35
CA LYS A 438 -24.78 9.58 4.66
C LYS A 438 -24.76 9.33 3.14
N LYS A 439 -23.59 9.32 2.49
CA LYS A 439 -23.44 8.93 1.07
C LYS A 439 -23.67 7.44 0.85
N LEU A 440 -23.24 6.59 1.79
CA LEU A 440 -23.60 5.18 1.79
C LEU A 440 -25.12 5.01 1.94
N ALA A 441 -25.77 5.77 2.83
CA ALA A 441 -27.22 5.74 2.99
C ALA A 441 -28.00 6.26 1.77
N SER A 442 -27.51 7.28 1.06
CA SER A 442 -28.19 7.87 -0.10
C SER A 442 -28.00 7.08 -1.40
N LYS A 443 -26.86 6.39 -1.58
CA LYS A 443 -26.62 5.53 -2.76
C LYS A 443 -27.50 4.29 -2.78
N THR A 444 -27.94 3.81 -1.62
CA THR A 444 -28.91 2.71 -1.50
C THR A 444 -30.32 3.06 -2.01
N ALA A 445 -30.63 4.34 -2.25
CA ALA A 445 -31.98 4.78 -2.60
C ALA A 445 -32.20 5.03 -4.11
N SER A 446 -31.16 5.09 -4.95
CA SER A 446 -31.30 5.64 -6.32
C SER A 446 -30.82 4.77 -7.49
N GLU A 447 -30.17 3.62 -7.29
CA GLU A 447 -29.70 2.80 -8.43
C GLU A 447 -29.96 1.31 -8.18
N GLY A 448 -31.03 0.79 -8.82
CA GLY A 448 -31.26 -0.63 -9.00
C GLY A 448 -30.26 -1.20 -10.03
N GLY A 449 -29.13 -1.69 -9.54
CA GLY A 449 -28.09 -2.33 -10.36
C GLY A 449 -26.78 -2.50 -9.57
N THR A 450 -26.57 -3.69 -9.00
CA THR A 450 -25.49 -4.05 -8.04
C THR A 450 -24.07 -3.97 -8.61
N PRO A 451 -23.13 -3.39 -7.83
CA PRO A 451 -22.09 -4.18 -7.17
C PRO A 451 -22.22 -4.10 -5.64
N GLY A 452 -22.02 -5.23 -4.96
CA GLY A 452 -22.44 -5.49 -3.58
C GLY A 452 -21.86 -4.55 -2.50
N PRO A 453 -22.64 -4.22 -1.45
CA PRO A 453 -22.24 -3.33 -0.36
C PRO A 453 -21.25 -3.99 0.61
N SER A 454 -20.34 -3.22 1.21
CA SER A 454 -19.62 -3.68 2.42
C SER A 454 -20.52 -3.47 3.64
N LEU A 455 -20.96 -4.55 4.28
CA LEU A 455 -21.66 -4.47 5.57
C LEU A 455 -20.71 -3.94 6.65
N THR A 456 -21.11 -2.89 7.35
CA THR A 456 -20.41 -2.41 8.55
C THR A 456 -21.35 -2.44 9.74
N PHE A 457 -21.08 -3.34 10.69
CA PHE A 457 -21.86 -3.48 11.92
C PHE A 457 -21.17 -2.72 13.07
N THR A 458 -21.94 -1.94 13.85
CA THR A 458 -21.44 -1.18 15.01
C THR A 458 -22.39 -1.34 16.19
N GLY A 459 -21.95 -0.99 17.40
CA GLY A 459 -22.78 -1.08 18.61
C GLY A 459 -23.15 -2.53 18.95
N ALA A 460 -24.43 -2.78 19.28
CA ALA A 460 -24.93 -4.11 19.62
C ALA A 460 -24.78 -5.11 18.46
N VAL A 461 -25.09 -4.69 17.22
CA VAL A 461 -24.95 -5.56 16.05
C VAL A 461 -23.49 -5.84 15.71
N GLY A 462 -22.58 -4.90 16.03
CA GLY A 462 -21.14 -5.15 15.96
C GLY A 462 -20.68 -6.21 16.99
N ALA A 463 -21.28 -6.21 18.18
CA ALA A 463 -21.02 -7.22 19.20
C ALA A 463 -21.56 -8.59 18.81
N GLU A 464 -22.71 -8.66 18.11
CA GLU A 464 -23.25 -9.90 17.56
C GLU A 464 -22.32 -10.50 16.51
N LYS A 465 -21.86 -9.67 15.56
CA LYS A 465 -20.83 -10.04 14.57
C LYS A 465 -19.57 -10.57 15.25
N ASP A 466 -19.03 -9.82 16.21
CA ASP A 466 -17.80 -10.20 16.92
C ASP A 466 -17.98 -11.52 17.69
N LEU A 467 -19.15 -11.78 18.30
CA LEU A 467 -19.43 -13.05 18.98
C LEU A 467 -19.46 -14.23 18.00
N ILE A 468 -20.07 -14.07 16.83
CA ILE A 468 -20.06 -15.09 15.77
C ILE A 468 -18.62 -15.36 15.30
N LEU A 469 -17.83 -14.31 15.09
CA LEU A 469 -16.43 -14.44 14.68
C LEU A 469 -15.57 -15.12 15.76
N LEU A 470 -15.78 -14.79 17.04
CA LEU A 470 -15.11 -15.46 18.15
C LEU A 470 -15.48 -16.94 18.21
N LEU A 471 -16.76 -17.30 18.03
CA LEU A 471 -17.20 -18.69 17.98
C LEU A 471 -16.59 -19.46 16.81
N ILE A 472 -16.37 -18.81 15.66
CA ILE A 472 -15.72 -19.46 14.50
C ILE A 472 -14.24 -19.71 14.75
N ASN A 473 -13.53 -18.77 15.40
CA ASN A 473 -12.07 -18.84 15.57
C ASN A 473 -11.62 -19.59 16.84
N PHE A 474 -12.45 -19.58 17.89
CA PHE A 474 -12.10 -20.11 19.22
C PHE A 474 -13.20 -21.03 19.77
N PHE A 475 -13.85 -21.79 18.89
CA PHE A 475 -15.03 -22.60 19.23
C PHE A 475 -14.80 -23.50 20.44
N GLU A 476 -13.70 -24.27 20.41
CA GLU A 476 -13.38 -25.26 21.44
C GLU A 476 -13.13 -24.59 22.80
N GLU A 477 -12.52 -23.40 22.82
CA GLU A 477 -12.21 -22.69 24.05
C GLU A 477 -13.41 -22.00 24.68
N ILE A 478 -14.37 -21.50 23.88
CA ILE A 478 -15.40 -20.58 24.39
C ILE A 478 -16.84 -21.12 24.36
N GLN A 479 -17.13 -22.22 23.63
CA GLN A 479 -18.51 -22.65 23.38
C GLN A 479 -19.33 -22.88 24.65
N GLU A 480 -18.77 -23.51 25.69
CA GLU A 480 -19.50 -23.83 26.93
C GLU A 480 -19.86 -22.56 27.70
N TYR A 481 -18.93 -21.60 27.72
CA TYR A 481 -19.15 -20.31 28.34
C TYR A 481 -20.19 -19.48 27.57
N VAL A 482 -20.13 -19.49 26.23
CA VAL A 482 -21.10 -18.78 25.39
C VAL A 482 -22.50 -19.37 25.57
N TYR A 483 -22.66 -20.69 25.46
CA TYR A 483 -23.98 -21.33 25.53
C TYR A 483 -24.60 -21.34 26.94
N SER A 484 -23.81 -21.10 27.99
CA SER A 484 -24.34 -20.89 29.34
C SER A 484 -24.80 -19.44 29.60
N HIS A 485 -24.42 -18.48 28.75
CA HIS A 485 -24.67 -17.05 28.99
C HIS A 485 -25.44 -16.35 27.86
N VAL A 486 -25.52 -16.93 26.66
CA VAL A 486 -26.15 -16.34 25.48
C VAL A 486 -27.22 -17.27 24.91
N GLU A 487 -28.38 -16.71 24.61
CA GLU A 487 -29.51 -17.35 23.94
C GLU A 487 -29.70 -16.73 22.55
N ALA A 488 -30.36 -17.45 21.63
CA ALA A 488 -30.65 -16.93 20.29
C ALA A 488 -31.46 -15.62 20.31
N ASP A 489 -32.34 -15.43 21.30
CA ASP A 489 -33.14 -14.20 21.46
C ASP A 489 -32.32 -12.98 21.91
N ASP A 490 -31.05 -13.17 22.32
CA ASP A 490 -30.14 -12.06 22.58
C ASP A 490 -29.70 -11.33 21.30
N PHE A 491 -29.73 -12.02 20.15
CA PHE A 491 -29.35 -11.45 18.86
C PHE A 491 -30.51 -10.64 18.28
N GLN A 492 -30.34 -9.34 18.10
CA GLN A 492 -31.32 -8.48 17.43
C GLN A 492 -31.28 -8.63 15.90
N ASN A 493 -30.11 -8.98 15.33
CA ASN A 493 -29.99 -9.24 13.91
C ASN A 493 -30.42 -10.68 13.58
N PRO A 494 -31.39 -10.88 12.66
CA PRO A 494 -31.87 -12.22 12.31
C PRO A 494 -30.82 -13.08 11.61
N GLU A 495 -29.90 -12.50 10.83
CA GLU A 495 -28.82 -13.24 10.18
C GLU A 495 -27.84 -13.78 11.23
N PHE A 496 -27.39 -12.96 12.18
CA PHE A 496 -26.49 -13.43 13.24
C PHE A 496 -27.16 -14.40 14.20
N ARG A 497 -28.45 -14.22 14.47
CA ARG A 497 -29.25 -15.19 15.22
C ARG A 497 -29.24 -16.56 14.53
N HIS A 498 -29.46 -16.57 13.22
CA HIS A 498 -29.46 -17.79 12.42
C HIS A 498 -28.08 -18.46 12.43
N LEU A 499 -27.01 -17.69 12.24
CA LEU A 499 -25.63 -18.23 12.32
C LEU A 499 -25.29 -18.79 13.70
N PHE A 500 -25.75 -18.14 14.78
CA PHE A 500 -25.55 -18.66 16.13
C PHE A 500 -26.20 -20.04 16.30
N LEU A 501 -27.45 -20.21 15.84
CA LEU A 501 -28.16 -21.48 15.89
C LEU A 501 -27.47 -22.56 15.03
N LEU A 502 -27.01 -22.20 13.83
CA LEU A 502 -26.26 -23.10 12.95
C LEU A 502 -24.96 -23.59 13.60
N ILE A 503 -24.18 -22.67 14.20
CA ILE A 503 -22.95 -23.01 14.92
C ILE A 503 -23.26 -23.89 16.14
N GLN A 504 -24.35 -23.62 16.87
CA GLN A 504 -24.79 -24.44 18.00
C GLN A 504 -25.17 -25.86 17.59
N GLU A 505 -25.81 -26.04 16.43
CA GLU A 505 -26.21 -27.35 15.92
C GLU A 505 -25.02 -28.14 15.35
N LYS A 506 -24.16 -27.50 14.55
CA LYS A 506 -23.13 -28.20 13.76
C LYS A 506 -21.73 -28.17 14.36
N GLY A 507 -21.45 -27.24 15.28
CA GLY A 507 -20.09 -26.95 15.73
C GLY A 507 -19.42 -28.08 16.50
N LYS A 508 -20.17 -28.84 17.30
CA LYS A 508 -19.60 -29.98 18.06
C LYS A 508 -19.10 -31.13 17.17
N SER A 509 -19.73 -31.32 16.02
CA SER A 509 -19.38 -32.42 15.10
C SER A 509 -18.28 -32.03 14.11
N ASN A 510 -18.09 -30.72 13.85
CA ASN A 510 -17.13 -30.24 12.85
C ASN A 510 -16.44 -28.91 13.26
N PRO A 511 -15.70 -28.85 14.38
CA PRO A 511 -15.10 -27.59 14.85
C PRO A 511 -14.16 -26.93 13.82
N SER A 512 -13.30 -27.73 13.18
CA SER A 512 -12.32 -27.25 12.19
C SER A 512 -12.92 -26.76 10.87
N SER A 513 -14.20 -27.07 10.62
CA SER A 513 -14.90 -26.72 9.37
C SER A 513 -16.02 -25.69 9.60
N LEU A 514 -16.12 -25.10 10.79
CA LEU A 514 -17.18 -24.17 11.17
C LEU A 514 -17.30 -22.97 10.22
N LEU A 515 -16.17 -22.40 9.81
CA LEU A 515 -16.17 -21.31 8.83
C LEU A 515 -16.81 -21.75 7.51
N HIS A 516 -16.46 -22.93 7.00
CA HIS A 516 -17.02 -23.44 5.76
C HIS A 516 -18.53 -23.64 5.85
N ILE A 517 -19.00 -24.27 6.95
CA ILE A 517 -20.42 -24.50 7.21
C ILE A 517 -21.19 -23.18 7.28
N VAL A 518 -20.67 -22.20 8.01
CA VAL A 518 -21.26 -20.86 8.10
C VAL A 518 -21.28 -20.19 6.72
N LEU A 519 -20.19 -20.25 5.95
CA LEU A 519 -20.14 -19.61 4.65
C LEU A 519 -21.06 -20.26 3.63
N GLU A 520 -21.30 -21.58 3.66
CA GLU A 520 -22.24 -22.25 2.76
C GLU A 520 -23.69 -21.80 2.97
N ASP A 521 -24.06 -21.53 4.22
CA ASP A 521 -25.43 -21.20 4.63
C ASP A 521 -25.75 -19.70 4.50
N VAL A 522 -24.73 -18.84 4.45
CA VAL A 522 -24.91 -17.39 4.24
C VAL A 522 -25.26 -17.10 2.78
N GLU A 523 -26.55 -16.86 2.52
CA GLU A 523 -27.07 -16.41 1.22
C GLU A 523 -26.66 -14.96 0.89
N ASN A 524 -26.42 -14.14 1.90
CA ASN A 524 -26.03 -12.74 1.73
C ASN A 524 -24.54 -12.60 1.37
N ASP A 525 -24.24 -12.39 0.09
CA ASP A 525 -22.87 -12.26 -0.44
C ASP A 525 -22.02 -11.19 0.28
N ALA A 526 -22.65 -10.11 0.75
CA ALA A 526 -21.96 -9.07 1.50
C ALA A 526 -21.56 -9.57 2.90
N LEU A 527 -22.42 -10.34 3.56
CA LEU A 527 -22.14 -10.92 4.87
C LEU A 527 -21.08 -12.01 4.74
N ARG A 528 -21.18 -12.84 3.70
CA ARG A 528 -20.20 -13.86 3.35
C ARG A 528 -18.81 -13.26 3.16
N SER A 529 -18.73 -12.19 2.38
CA SER A 529 -17.49 -11.44 2.15
C SER A 529 -16.94 -10.77 3.41
N LEU A 530 -17.83 -10.27 4.29
CA LEU A 530 -17.44 -9.68 5.56
C LEU A 530 -16.84 -10.74 6.50
N LEU A 531 -17.49 -11.88 6.65
CA LEU A 531 -17.02 -12.97 7.52
C LEU A 531 -15.64 -13.46 7.05
N ILE A 532 -15.46 -13.72 5.74
CA ILE A 532 -14.15 -14.12 5.17
C ILE A 532 -13.06 -13.09 5.52
N ARG A 533 -13.35 -11.80 5.38
CA ARG A 533 -12.38 -10.75 5.64
C ARG A 533 -12.01 -10.61 7.11
N GLU A 534 -12.99 -10.74 8.00
CA GLU A 534 -12.82 -10.41 9.42
C GLU A 534 -12.32 -11.61 10.25
N VAL A 535 -12.56 -12.84 9.81
CA VAL A 535 -12.04 -14.06 10.46
C VAL A 535 -10.52 -14.03 10.59
N ASP A 536 -9.81 -13.64 9.53
CA ASP A 536 -8.33 -13.53 9.54
C ASP A 536 -7.79 -12.39 10.41
N VAL A 537 -8.62 -11.37 10.67
CA VAL A 537 -8.29 -10.22 11.50
C VAL A 537 -8.44 -10.58 12.98
N VAL A 538 -9.50 -11.34 13.32
CA VAL A 538 -9.77 -11.87 14.65
C VAL A 538 -8.59 -12.71 15.15
N ASN A 539 -8.02 -13.57 14.29
CA ASN A 539 -6.84 -14.38 14.61
C ASN A 539 -5.56 -13.57 14.90
N ARG A 540 -5.48 -12.29 14.50
CA ARG A 540 -4.30 -11.42 14.71
C ARG A 540 -4.45 -10.46 15.88
N ASP A 541 -5.66 -9.94 16.12
CA ASP A 541 -5.86 -8.79 16.99
C ASP A 541 -6.37 -9.14 18.41
N PHE A 542 -6.98 -10.31 18.62
CA PHE A 542 -7.48 -10.70 19.95
C PHE A 542 -6.39 -11.35 20.81
N LYS A 543 -5.49 -10.52 21.36
CA LYS A 543 -4.47 -10.96 22.34
C LYS A 543 -5.06 -11.51 23.66
N LYS A 544 -6.37 -11.35 23.91
CA LYS A 544 -7.14 -11.85 25.07
C LYS A 544 -8.62 -12.10 24.69
N PRO A 545 -8.99 -13.27 24.13
CA PRO A 545 -10.36 -13.55 23.68
C PRO A 545 -11.40 -13.44 24.81
N ASP A 546 -11.06 -13.79 26.04
CA ASP A 546 -11.99 -13.78 27.19
C ASP A 546 -12.55 -12.39 27.53
N VAL A 547 -11.71 -11.35 27.45
CA VAL A 547 -12.11 -9.96 27.76
C VAL A 547 -13.03 -9.43 26.67
N HIS A 548 -12.71 -9.70 25.40
CA HIS A 548 -13.55 -9.29 24.29
C HIS A 548 -14.89 -10.02 24.31
N LEU A 549 -14.87 -11.31 24.62
CA LEU A 549 -16.05 -12.15 24.74
C LEU A 549 -17.03 -11.61 25.78
N LYS A 550 -16.56 -11.33 27.00
CA LYS A 550 -17.39 -10.73 28.07
C LYS A 550 -17.97 -9.38 27.64
N GLY A 551 -17.20 -8.58 26.92
CA GLY A 551 -17.66 -7.31 26.36
C GLY A 551 -18.76 -7.47 25.32
N CYS A 552 -18.68 -8.49 24.46
CA CYS A 552 -19.73 -8.81 23.50
C CYS A 552 -21.01 -9.25 24.20
N ILE A 553 -20.92 -10.21 25.13
CA ILE A 553 -22.08 -10.73 25.88
C ILE A 553 -22.81 -9.59 26.62
N LYS A 554 -22.07 -8.72 27.33
CA LYS A 554 -22.65 -7.57 28.01
C LYS A 554 -23.44 -6.67 27.05
N ARG A 555 -22.89 -6.37 25.87
CA ARG A 555 -23.55 -5.52 24.86
C ARG A 555 -24.80 -6.18 24.27
N LEU A 556 -24.78 -7.49 24.01
CA LEU A 556 -25.93 -8.26 23.53
C LEU A 556 -27.08 -8.21 24.55
N LYS A 557 -26.78 -8.54 25.82
CA LYS A 557 -27.76 -8.56 26.90
C LYS A 557 -28.38 -7.19 27.14
N MET A 558 -27.57 -6.14 27.18
CA MET A 558 -28.07 -4.77 27.32
C MET A 558 -28.98 -4.37 26.15
N ALA A 559 -28.65 -4.76 24.92
CA ALA A 559 -29.46 -4.46 23.75
C ALA A 559 -30.81 -5.19 23.77
N ARG A 560 -30.84 -6.48 24.14
CA ARG A 560 -32.09 -7.25 24.32
C ARG A 560 -32.99 -6.63 25.39
N LEU A 561 -32.44 -6.35 26.56
CA LEU A 561 -33.19 -5.77 27.68
C LEU A 561 -33.75 -4.38 27.33
N GLN A 562 -32.97 -3.55 26.61
CA GLN A 562 -33.45 -2.26 26.13
C GLN A 562 -34.60 -2.41 25.13
N SER A 563 -34.50 -3.38 24.19
CA SER A 563 -35.56 -3.69 23.23
C SER A 563 -36.85 -4.16 23.93
N GLN A 564 -36.73 -5.02 24.95
CA GLN A 564 -37.86 -5.48 25.76
C GLN A 564 -38.53 -4.34 26.54
N ILE A 565 -37.74 -3.42 27.10
CA ILE A 565 -38.24 -2.21 27.77
C ILE A 565 -39.06 -1.37 26.80
N ASP A 566 -38.55 -1.12 25.60
CA ASP A 566 -39.22 -0.28 24.60
C ASP A 566 -40.52 -0.92 24.12
N VAL A 567 -40.53 -2.24 23.88
CA VAL A 567 -41.76 -2.98 23.52
C VAL A 567 -42.78 -2.95 24.65
N THR A 568 -42.36 -3.15 25.90
CA THR A 568 -43.27 -3.19 27.05
C THR A 568 -43.87 -1.80 27.33
N ARG A 569 -43.08 -0.73 27.17
CA ARG A 569 -43.58 0.65 27.25
C ARG A 569 -44.65 0.95 26.21
N ARG A 570 -44.43 0.55 24.95
CA ARG A 570 -45.45 0.70 23.89
C ARG A 570 -46.73 -0.07 24.19
N LYS A 571 -46.63 -1.26 24.78
CA LYS A 571 -47.81 -2.03 25.22
C LYS A 571 -48.56 -1.30 26.33
N LEU A 572 -47.86 -0.72 27.30
CA LEU A 572 -48.46 0.06 28.40
C LEU A 572 -49.15 1.33 27.91
N GLU A 573 -48.63 1.99 26.85
CA GLU A 573 -49.29 3.15 26.23
C GLU A 573 -50.66 2.81 25.61
N GLY A 574 -50.86 1.55 25.22
CA GLY A 574 -52.09 1.07 24.59
C GLY A 574 -53.11 0.42 25.53
N ILE A 575 -52.83 0.35 26.83
CA ILE A 575 -53.66 -0.36 27.83
C ILE A 575 -54.11 0.62 28.91
N ALA A 576 -55.40 0.59 29.27
CA ALA A 576 -55.94 1.44 30.32
C ALA A 576 -55.44 1.02 31.72
N PRO A 577 -55.20 1.95 32.66
CA PRO A 577 -54.64 1.64 33.98
C PRO A 577 -55.46 0.68 34.85
N ASP A 578 -56.76 0.53 34.55
CA ASP A 578 -57.71 -0.37 35.22
C ASP A 578 -57.75 -1.78 34.62
N ASP A 579 -57.06 -2.02 33.50
CA ASP A 579 -56.93 -3.34 32.90
C ASP A 579 -56.04 -4.24 33.78
N PRO A 580 -56.47 -5.48 34.10
CA PRO A 580 -55.68 -6.44 34.87
C PRO A 580 -54.27 -6.71 34.30
N GLN A 581 -54.06 -6.54 32.98
CA GLN A 581 -52.78 -6.71 32.31
C GLN A 581 -51.82 -5.54 32.57
N TYR A 582 -52.33 -4.36 32.93
CA TYR A 582 -51.52 -3.15 33.15
C TYR A 582 -50.52 -3.34 34.31
N LEU A 583 -51.00 -3.83 35.46
CA LEU A 583 -50.15 -4.09 36.63
C LEU A 583 -49.10 -5.17 36.34
N THR A 584 -49.47 -6.20 35.59
CA THR A 584 -48.57 -7.31 35.20
C THR A 584 -47.45 -6.81 34.29
N LEU A 585 -47.76 -5.98 33.29
CA LEU A 585 -46.78 -5.38 32.38
C LEU A 585 -45.89 -4.35 33.08
N LEU A 586 -46.44 -3.59 34.03
CA LEU A 586 -45.68 -2.63 34.82
C LEU A 586 -44.63 -3.35 35.70
N GLN A 587 -45.01 -4.45 36.34
CA GLN A 587 -44.10 -5.26 37.14
C GLN A 587 -42.98 -5.86 36.25
N SER A 588 -43.34 -6.45 35.11
CA SER A 588 -42.37 -6.98 34.14
C SER A 588 -41.40 -5.91 33.63
N LEU A 589 -41.90 -4.68 33.38
CA LEU A 589 -41.07 -3.54 33.00
C LEU A 589 -40.06 -3.16 34.09
N GLN A 590 -40.49 -3.12 35.36
CA GLN A 590 -39.62 -2.82 36.50
C GLN A 590 -38.52 -3.87 36.67
N GLU A 591 -38.87 -5.15 36.56
CA GLU A 591 -37.93 -6.27 36.62
C GLU A 591 -36.87 -6.17 35.50
N THR A 592 -37.31 -5.92 34.26
CA THR A 592 -36.41 -5.76 33.10
C THR A 592 -35.46 -4.56 33.26
N ILE A 593 -35.94 -3.43 33.78
CA ILE A 593 -35.11 -2.25 34.06
C ILE A 593 -34.08 -2.55 35.15
N GLN A 594 -34.46 -3.30 36.19
CA GLN A 594 -33.54 -3.68 37.26
C GLN A 594 -32.45 -4.63 36.73
N GLU A 595 -32.80 -5.55 35.84
CA GLU A 595 -31.84 -6.44 35.19
C GLU A 595 -30.87 -5.68 34.27
N LEU A 596 -31.36 -4.69 33.51
CA LEU A 596 -30.50 -3.83 32.68
C LEU A 596 -29.46 -3.09 33.52
N LYS A 597 -29.84 -2.57 34.69
CA LYS A 597 -28.91 -1.91 35.62
C LYS A 597 -27.81 -2.86 36.10
N LYS A 598 -28.15 -4.11 36.43
CA LYS A 598 -27.14 -5.13 36.81
C LYS A 598 -26.09 -5.30 35.73
N TRP A 599 -26.50 -5.38 34.46
CA TRP A 599 -25.57 -5.49 33.33
C TRP A 599 -24.73 -4.24 33.10
N GLN A 600 -25.26 -3.05 33.36
CA GLN A 600 -24.48 -1.80 33.28
C GLN A 600 -23.28 -1.81 34.25
N ASP A 601 -23.48 -2.38 35.44
CA ASP A 601 -22.47 -2.43 36.52
C ASP A 601 -21.43 -3.57 36.37
N VAL A 602 -21.64 -4.53 35.46
CA VAL A 602 -20.66 -5.61 35.19
C VAL A 602 -19.36 -5.02 34.63
N GLN A 603 -18.23 -5.21 35.33
CA GLN A 603 -16.90 -4.87 34.82
C GLN A 603 -16.43 -5.95 33.84
N VAL A 604 -15.89 -5.52 32.69
CA VAL A 604 -15.42 -6.37 31.58
C VAL A 604 -13.91 -6.44 31.57
#